data_AF-A0A967F6T5-F1
#
_entry.id   AF-A0A967F6T5-F1
#
_cell.length_a   1.000
_cell.length_b   1.000
_cell.length_c   1.000
_cell.angle_alpha   90.00
_cell.angle_beta   90.00
_cell.angle_gamma   90.00
#
_symmetry.space_group_name_H-M   'P 1'
#
loop_
_entity.id
_entity.type
_entity.pdbx_description
1 polymer ?
#
loop_
_entity_poly.entity_id
_entity_poly.type
_entity_poly.pdbx_seq_one_letter_code
_entity_poly.pdbx_strand_id
1 'polypeptide(L)'
;ETRHRFGNTADEADLRAEIRVLDRSFYADIAFGGSVGAGEAYMRGAWECDDLVALVCILLRNRKALEGLDKGAARLAGPVKKLFHWVNRNTREGSRRNIAAHYDLGNDFFRLWLDESMMYSSAIFENPFDSLEDAQRHRLDVICGELDLGPD
;
A
#
# COMPACT_ATOMS: atom_id res chain seq x y z
N GLU A 1 13.83 27.28 3.67
CA GLU A 1 13.37 25.89 3.56
C GLU A 1 13.79 25.17 4.84
N THR A 2 12.84 24.57 5.57
CA THR A 2 13.15 23.93 6.86
C THR A 2 13.30 22.42 6.63
N ARG A 3 14.48 21.86 6.92
CA ARG A 3 14.74 20.43 6.81
C ARG A 3 14.93 19.82 8.19
N HIS A 4 14.21 18.73 8.44
CA HIS A 4 14.36 17.93 9.66
C HIS A 4 14.92 16.56 9.30
N ARG A 5 15.78 16.00 10.16
CA ARG A 5 16.29 14.64 10.03
C ARG A 5 15.93 13.87 11.30
N PHE A 6 15.44 12.65 11.12
CA PHE A 6 15.00 11.77 12.20
C PHE A 6 15.69 10.41 12.07
N GLY A 7 15.89 9.70 13.18
CA GLY A 7 16.51 8.38 13.21
C GLY A 7 18.04 8.40 13.24
N ASN A 8 18.65 7.26 12.88
CA ASN A 8 20.10 7.17 12.74
C ASN A 8 20.54 7.96 11.50
N THR A 9 21.39 8.97 11.71
CA THR A 9 21.86 9.88 10.65
C THR A 9 23.22 9.50 10.10
N ALA A 10 23.82 8.41 10.58
CA ALA A 10 25.00 7.82 9.96
C ALA A 10 24.64 7.27 8.57
N ASP A 11 25.60 7.30 7.64
CA ASP A 11 25.43 6.83 6.25
C ASP A 11 25.18 5.30 6.13
N GLU A 12 25.20 4.57 7.24
CA GLU A 12 25.03 3.11 7.32
C GLU A 12 23.58 2.66 7.56
N ALA A 13 22.58 3.54 7.47
CA ALA A 13 21.19 3.13 7.66
C ALA A 13 20.64 2.36 6.46
N ASP A 14 20.20 1.11 6.69
CA ASP A 14 19.64 0.22 5.64
C ASP A 14 18.41 0.77 4.91
N LEU A 15 17.63 1.63 5.57
CA LEU A 15 16.42 2.25 5.00
C LEU A 15 16.47 3.75 5.20
N ARG A 16 16.31 4.48 4.10
CA ARG A 16 16.27 5.93 4.07
C ARG A 16 15.19 6.40 3.10
N ALA A 17 14.46 7.43 3.51
CA ALA A 17 13.52 8.13 2.66
C ALA A 17 13.50 9.62 3.03
N GLU A 18 13.33 10.47 2.03
CA GLU A 18 13.09 11.90 2.15
C GLU A 18 11.64 12.20 1.80
N ILE A 19 10.95 12.89 2.72
CA ILE A 19 9.61 13.43 2.47
C ILE A 19 9.74 14.92 2.22
N ARG A 20 9.16 15.38 1.11
CA ARG A 20 8.98 16.81 0.85
C ARG A 20 7.51 17.17 0.97
N VAL A 21 7.20 18.07 1.88
CA VAL A 21 5.84 18.62 2.06
C VAL A 21 5.69 19.79 1.10
N LEU A 22 4.79 19.64 0.13
CA LEU A 22 4.53 20.63 -0.92
C LEU A 22 3.37 21.55 -0.52
N ASP A 23 2.41 21.03 0.22
CA ASP A 23 1.24 21.75 0.72
C ASP A 23 1.03 21.51 2.22
N ARG A 24 0.64 22.57 2.96
CA ARG A 24 0.45 22.50 4.43
C ARG A 24 -0.76 21.65 4.86
N SER A 25 -1.71 21.39 3.96
CA SER A 25 -2.83 20.47 4.18
C SER A 25 -2.36 19.08 4.63
N PHE A 26 -1.18 18.65 4.19
CA PHE A 26 -0.47 17.44 4.65
C PHE A 26 -0.59 17.19 6.15
N TYR A 27 -0.32 18.21 6.98
CA TYR A 27 -0.32 18.04 8.44
C TYR A 27 -1.72 17.76 8.99
N ALA A 28 -2.73 18.45 8.45
CA ALA A 28 -4.12 18.25 8.85
C ALA A 28 -4.65 16.90 8.34
N ASP A 29 -4.35 16.54 7.08
CA ASP A 29 -4.75 15.28 6.48
C ASP A 29 -4.22 14.08 7.28
N ILE A 30 -2.96 14.13 7.72
CA ILE A 30 -2.38 13.08 8.56
C ILE A 30 -2.98 13.11 9.97
N ALA A 31 -3.10 14.29 10.59
CA ALA A 31 -3.61 14.39 11.96
C ALA A 31 -5.06 13.89 12.10
N PHE A 32 -5.92 14.18 11.12
CA PHE A 32 -7.35 13.84 11.17
C PHE A 32 -7.71 12.59 10.35
N GLY A 33 -6.96 12.28 9.29
CA GLY A 33 -7.19 11.14 8.41
C GLY A 33 -6.42 9.88 8.79
N GLY A 34 -5.33 10.01 9.57
CA GLY A 34 -4.43 8.91 9.91
C GLY A 34 -3.64 8.43 8.68
N SER A 35 -3.35 7.14 8.62
CA SER A 35 -2.65 6.51 7.48
C SER A 35 -3.37 6.70 6.14
N VAL A 36 -4.71 6.64 6.14
CA VAL A 36 -5.53 6.88 4.93
C VAL A 36 -5.37 8.33 4.44
N GLY A 37 -5.43 9.30 5.35
CA GLY A 37 -5.25 10.72 5.01
C GLY A 37 -3.84 11.01 4.48
N ALA A 38 -2.82 10.33 4.98
CA ALA A 38 -1.46 10.40 4.42
C ALA A 38 -1.43 9.94 2.96
N GLY A 39 -2.09 8.82 2.64
CA GLY A 39 -2.19 8.28 1.27
C GLY A 39 -2.98 9.18 0.33
N GLU A 40 -4.14 9.70 0.77
CA GLU A 40 -4.94 10.65 -0.01
C GLU A 40 -4.18 11.96 -0.27
N ALA A 41 -3.43 12.44 0.72
CA ALA A 41 -2.55 13.60 0.57
C ALA A 41 -1.44 13.35 -0.46
N TYR A 42 -0.86 12.14 -0.49
CA TYR A 42 0.13 11.74 -1.49
C TYR A 42 -0.47 11.72 -2.90
N MET A 43 -1.65 11.08 -3.05
CA MET A 43 -2.36 11.01 -4.32
C MET A 43 -2.73 12.38 -4.90
N ARG A 44 -3.00 13.37 -4.03
CA ARG A 44 -3.27 14.77 -4.43
C ARG A 44 -2.01 15.61 -4.66
N GLY A 45 -0.82 15.07 -4.41
CA GLY A 45 0.45 15.80 -4.54
C GLY A 45 0.72 16.83 -3.43
N ALA A 46 0.10 16.67 -2.25
CA ALA A 46 0.39 17.54 -1.10
C ALA A 46 1.77 17.26 -0.48
N TRP A 47 2.32 16.07 -0.74
CA TRP A 47 3.68 15.69 -0.38
C TRP A 47 4.20 14.62 -1.35
N GLU A 48 5.53 14.53 -1.45
CA GLU A 48 6.23 13.55 -2.28
C GLU A 48 7.32 12.84 -1.46
N CYS A 49 7.78 11.70 -1.98
CA CYS A 49 8.84 10.90 -1.40
C CYS A 49 9.77 10.37 -2.49
N ASP A 50 11.06 10.31 -2.21
CA ASP A 50 12.08 9.73 -3.10
C ASP A 50 11.98 8.20 -3.20
N ASP A 51 11.66 7.53 -2.10
CA ASP A 51 11.45 6.09 -2.03
C ASP A 51 10.28 5.75 -1.10
N LEU A 52 9.10 5.58 -1.70
CA LEU A 52 7.88 5.24 -0.98
C LEU A 52 7.95 3.84 -0.36
N VAL A 53 8.69 2.90 -0.96
CA VAL A 53 8.84 1.53 -0.44
C VAL A 53 9.67 1.57 0.84
N ALA A 54 10.82 2.25 0.83
CA ALA A 54 11.65 2.43 2.00
C ALA A 54 10.89 3.15 3.12
N LEU A 55 10.12 4.20 2.80
CA LEU A 55 9.29 4.89 3.78
C LEU A 55 8.26 3.96 4.44
N VAL A 56 7.52 3.19 3.64
CA VAL A 56 6.53 2.23 4.16
C VAL A 56 7.22 1.17 5.02
N CYS A 57 8.39 0.64 4.61
CA CYS A 57 9.17 -0.27 5.42
C CYS A 57 9.60 0.34 6.77
N ILE A 58 10.04 1.60 6.78
CA ILE A 58 10.37 2.34 8.01
C ILE A 58 9.14 2.45 8.92
N LEU A 59 7.98 2.81 8.38
CA LEU A 59 6.73 2.93 9.15
C LEU A 59 6.27 1.58 9.71
N LEU A 60 6.38 0.50 8.93
CA LEU A 60 6.02 -0.85 9.36
C LEU A 60 6.96 -1.39 10.46
N ARG A 61 8.27 -1.11 10.38
CA ARG A 61 9.23 -1.39 11.46
C ARG A 61 8.90 -0.59 12.73
N ASN A 62 8.37 0.62 12.58
CA ASN A 62 7.92 1.48 13.66
C ASN A 62 6.41 1.37 13.92
N ARG A 63 5.84 0.16 13.87
CA ARG A 63 4.39 -0.09 13.92
C ARG A 63 3.65 0.67 15.03
N LYS A 64 4.26 0.83 16.22
CA LYS A 64 3.65 1.59 17.33
C LYS A 64 3.41 3.06 16.98
N ALA A 65 4.30 3.69 16.22
CA ALA A 65 4.14 5.06 15.75
C ALA A 65 3.00 5.15 14.71
N LEU A 66 2.91 4.17 13.80
CA LEU A 66 1.82 4.07 12.84
C LEU A 66 0.46 3.86 13.51
N GLU A 67 0.40 2.97 14.51
CA GLU A 67 -0.80 2.80 15.33
C GLU A 67 -1.17 4.07 16.10
N GLY A 68 -0.18 4.84 16.55
CA GLY A 68 -0.38 6.13 17.19
C GLY A 68 -1.03 7.16 16.27
N LEU A 69 -0.64 7.17 14.99
CA LEU A 69 -1.26 8.01 13.94
C LEU A 69 -2.73 7.67 13.75
N ASP A 70 -3.08 6.39 13.68
CA ASP A 70 -4.46 5.94 13.50
C ASP A 70 -5.32 6.08 14.77
N LYS A 71 -4.69 6.05 15.96
CA LYS A 71 -5.39 6.14 17.27
C LYS A 71 -5.47 7.57 17.84
N GLY A 72 -4.71 8.53 17.30
CA GLY A 72 -4.56 9.92 17.77
C GLY A 72 -5.74 10.85 17.41
N ALA A 73 -5.45 12.09 16.98
CA ALA A 73 -6.47 13.09 16.63
C ALA A 73 -7.45 12.63 15.51
N ALA A 74 -7.12 11.56 14.79
CA ALA A 74 -8.03 10.83 13.91
C ALA A 74 -9.29 10.30 14.64
N ARG A 75 -9.26 10.10 15.96
CA ARG A 75 -10.45 9.81 16.78
C ARG A 75 -11.38 11.01 16.97
N LEU A 76 -10.86 12.24 16.92
CA LEU A 76 -11.69 13.46 16.96
C LEU A 76 -12.47 13.63 15.65
N ALA A 77 -11.97 13.06 14.54
CA ALA A 77 -12.72 12.89 13.30
C ALA A 77 -13.70 11.69 13.34
N GLY A 78 -13.75 10.93 14.43
CA GLY A 78 -14.60 9.75 14.61
C GLY A 78 -16.10 9.94 14.32
N PRO A 79 -16.73 11.08 14.67
CA PRO A 79 -18.11 11.37 14.28
C PRO A 79 -18.28 11.58 12.76
N VAL A 80 -17.31 12.25 12.12
CA VAL A 80 -17.31 12.52 10.68
C VAL A 80 -17.03 11.24 9.88
N LYS A 81 -16.08 10.41 10.33
CA LYS A 81 -15.85 9.06 9.79
C LYS A 81 -17.07 8.16 9.98
N LYS A 82 -17.78 8.21 11.11
CA LYS A 82 -19.05 7.49 11.31
C LYS A 82 -20.15 7.97 10.37
N LEU A 83 -20.25 9.27 10.11
CA LEU A 83 -21.21 9.84 9.17
C LEU A 83 -20.89 9.42 7.73
N PHE A 84 -19.61 9.47 7.32
CA PHE A 84 -19.15 8.96 6.04
C PHE A 84 -19.38 7.44 5.90
N HIS A 85 -19.09 6.64 6.93
CA HIS A 85 -19.40 5.20 6.94
C HIS A 85 -20.89 4.90 6.89
N TRP A 86 -21.74 5.76 7.45
CA TRP A 86 -23.20 5.62 7.38
C TRP A 86 -23.72 5.93 5.97
N VAL A 87 -23.12 6.91 5.29
CA VAL A 87 -23.39 7.23 3.87
C VAL A 87 -22.81 6.16 2.92
N ASN A 88 -21.69 5.52 3.29
CA ASN A 88 -21.06 4.39 2.58
C ASN A 88 -21.53 3.00 3.04
N ARG A 89 -22.68 2.91 3.72
CA ARG A 89 -23.22 1.62 4.17
C ARG A 89 -23.53 0.75 2.94
N ASN A 90 -23.01 -0.48 2.93
CA ASN A 90 -23.22 -1.49 1.87
C ASN A 90 -24.71 -1.85 1.72
N THR A 91 -25.47 -1.01 1.02
CA THR A 91 -26.78 -1.35 0.47
C THR A 91 -26.56 -2.07 -0.85
N ARG A 92 -27.47 -2.98 -1.25
CA ARG A 92 -27.36 -3.70 -2.55
C ARG A 92 -27.17 -2.74 -3.73
N GLU A 93 -27.79 -1.58 -3.66
CA GLU A 93 -27.72 -0.52 -4.68
C GLU A 93 -26.39 0.27 -4.61
N GLY A 94 -25.92 0.60 -3.40
CA GLY A 94 -24.61 1.22 -3.17
C GLY A 94 -23.44 0.29 -3.52
N SER A 95 -23.54 -1.01 -3.23
CA SER A 95 -22.59 -2.02 -3.66
C SER A 95 -22.59 -2.17 -5.18
N ARG A 96 -23.74 -2.14 -5.87
CA ARG A 96 -23.78 -2.15 -7.34
C ARG A 96 -23.13 -0.89 -7.95
N ARG A 97 -23.35 0.28 -7.35
CA ARG A 97 -22.75 1.55 -7.78
C ARG A 97 -21.24 1.61 -7.47
N ASN A 98 -20.82 1.07 -6.32
CA ASN A 98 -19.41 0.89 -5.97
C ASN A 98 -18.72 -0.18 -6.82
N ILE A 99 -19.38 -1.28 -7.19
CA ILE A 99 -18.84 -2.29 -8.12
C ILE A 99 -18.69 -1.68 -9.52
N ALA A 100 -19.64 -0.88 -9.98
CA ALA A 100 -19.53 -0.17 -11.25
C ALA A 100 -18.46 0.95 -11.23
N ALA A 101 -18.12 1.48 -10.05
CA ALA A 101 -17.02 2.41 -9.86
C ALA A 101 -15.68 1.72 -9.56
N HIS A 102 -15.69 0.45 -9.13
CA HIS A 102 -14.52 -0.33 -8.80
C HIS A 102 -14.08 -1.19 -9.99
N TYR A 103 -13.08 -0.66 -10.67
CA TYR A 103 -12.14 -1.37 -11.52
C TYR A 103 -12.74 -1.99 -12.78
N ASP A 104 -13.04 -1.13 -13.75
CA ASP A 104 -12.86 -1.44 -15.18
C ASP A 104 -11.36 -1.61 -15.55
N LEU A 105 -10.52 -1.99 -14.58
CA LEU A 105 -9.17 -2.48 -14.85
C LEU A 105 -9.33 -3.91 -15.36
N GLY A 106 -9.65 -4.03 -16.64
CA GLY A 106 -9.69 -5.31 -17.33
C GLY A 106 -8.30 -5.92 -17.45
N ASN A 107 -8.24 -7.12 -18.03
CA ASN A 107 -6.98 -7.83 -18.25
C ASN A 107 -5.94 -6.99 -19.00
N ASP A 108 -6.37 -6.04 -19.84
CA ASP A 108 -5.47 -5.16 -20.58
C ASP A 108 -4.63 -4.25 -19.67
N PHE A 109 -5.16 -3.82 -18.52
CA PHE A 109 -4.38 -3.07 -17.55
C PHE A 109 -3.34 -3.95 -16.85
N PHE A 110 -3.76 -5.15 -16.41
CA PHE A 110 -2.89 -6.07 -15.67
C PHE A 110 -1.75 -6.62 -16.55
N ARG A 111 -2.01 -6.83 -17.85
CA ARG A 111 -1.00 -7.23 -18.84
C ARG A 111 0.17 -6.25 -18.98
N LEU A 112 0.04 -5.00 -18.53
CA LEU A 112 1.12 -4.03 -18.60
C LEU A 112 2.26 -4.31 -17.62
N TRP A 113 2.02 -5.10 -16.57
CA TRP A 113 2.99 -5.30 -15.49
C TRP A 113 2.98 -6.69 -14.83
N LEU A 114 1.97 -7.54 -15.10
CA LEU A 114 2.04 -8.97 -14.78
C LEU A 114 2.79 -9.75 -15.87
N ASP A 115 3.26 -10.94 -15.52
CA ASP A 115 3.78 -11.91 -16.48
C ASP A 115 2.65 -12.59 -17.28
N GLU A 116 3.02 -13.42 -18.26
CA GLU A 116 2.06 -14.07 -19.16
C GLU A 116 1.06 -14.99 -18.44
N SER A 117 1.41 -15.52 -17.25
CA SER A 117 0.49 -16.32 -16.44
C SER A 117 -0.67 -15.52 -15.85
N MET A 118 -0.59 -14.18 -15.86
CA MET A 118 -1.57 -13.27 -15.26
C MET A 118 -1.80 -13.52 -13.76
N MET A 119 -0.84 -14.14 -13.06
CA MET A 119 -0.96 -14.45 -11.64
C MET A 119 -0.74 -13.20 -10.78
N TYR A 120 -1.84 -12.67 -10.24
CA TYR A 120 -1.79 -11.58 -9.27
C TYR A 120 -1.61 -12.08 -7.83
N SER A 121 -0.48 -12.74 -7.60
CA SER A 121 -0.08 -13.29 -6.29
C SER A 121 1.44 -13.32 -6.17
N SER A 122 1.97 -13.50 -4.96
CA SER A 122 3.42 -13.58 -4.74
C SER A 122 4.04 -14.72 -5.55
N ALA A 123 5.20 -14.49 -6.15
CA ALA A 123 6.04 -15.51 -6.77
C ALA A 123 7.05 -16.10 -5.76
N ILE A 124 7.74 -17.19 -6.13
CA ILE A 124 8.85 -17.76 -5.37
C ILE A 124 10.09 -17.75 -6.27
N PHE A 125 11.09 -16.95 -5.93
CA PHE A 125 12.34 -16.82 -6.69
C PHE A 125 13.37 -17.83 -6.17
N GLU A 126 13.91 -18.68 -7.04
CA GLU A 126 15.04 -19.55 -6.69
C GLU A 126 16.35 -18.76 -6.71
N ASN A 127 16.48 -17.85 -7.66
CA ASN A 127 17.61 -16.93 -7.80
C ASN A 127 17.11 -15.48 -7.90
N PRO A 128 17.89 -14.50 -7.39
CA PRO A 128 17.53 -13.08 -7.47
C PRO A 128 17.38 -12.51 -8.89
N PHE A 129 17.85 -13.25 -9.90
CA PHE A 129 17.86 -12.82 -11.29
C PHE A 129 16.83 -13.55 -12.15
N ASP A 130 16.02 -14.44 -11.57
CA ASP A 130 14.96 -15.13 -12.29
C ASP A 130 13.92 -14.13 -12.81
N SER A 131 13.33 -14.45 -13.96
CA SER A 131 12.19 -13.66 -14.46
C SER A 131 10.98 -13.86 -13.54
N LEU A 132 10.04 -12.90 -13.56
CA LEU A 132 8.79 -13.05 -12.80
C LEU A 132 8.02 -14.30 -13.25
N GLU A 133 8.02 -14.59 -14.55
CA GLU A 133 7.39 -15.78 -15.13
C GLU A 133 8.00 -17.07 -14.57
N ASP A 134 9.33 -17.16 -14.52
CA ASP A 134 10.03 -18.33 -13.98
C ASP A 134 9.73 -18.52 -12.48
N ALA A 135 9.77 -17.42 -11.70
CA ALA A 135 9.46 -17.45 -10.28
C ALA A 135 7.99 -17.81 -9.99
N GLN A 136 7.09 -17.41 -10.88
CA GLN A 136 5.67 -17.77 -10.81
C GLN A 136 5.45 -19.25 -11.13
N ARG A 137 6.13 -19.77 -12.15
CA ARG A 137 6.09 -21.20 -12.50
C ARG A 137 6.69 -22.06 -11.39
N HIS A 138 7.83 -21.67 -10.84
CA HIS A 138 8.44 -22.36 -9.72
C HIS A 138 7.50 -22.42 -8.51
N ARG A 139 6.77 -21.33 -8.22
CA ARG A 139 5.75 -21.35 -7.18
C ARG A 139 4.67 -22.41 -7.42
N LEU A 140 4.21 -22.59 -8.66
CA LEU A 140 3.24 -23.63 -8.99
C LEU A 140 3.83 -25.02 -8.76
N ASP A 141 5.08 -25.26 -9.15
CA ASP A 141 5.78 -26.52 -8.91
C ASP A 141 5.88 -26.84 -7.41
N VAL A 142 6.23 -25.84 -6.58
CA VAL A 142 6.24 -25.95 -5.11
C VAL A 142 4.86 -26.34 -4.58
N ILE A 143 3.80 -25.64 -5.01
CA ILE A 143 2.43 -25.94 -4.57
C ILE A 143 2.01 -27.35 -4.97
N CYS A 144 2.30 -27.77 -6.20
CA CYS A 144 2.00 -29.13 -6.67
C CYS A 144 2.75 -30.20 -5.86
N GLY A 145 4.02 -29.95 -5.52
CA GLY A 145 4.83 -30.84 -4.68
C GLY A 145 4.31 -30.95 -3.25
N GLU A 146 3.94 -29.84 -2.62
CA GLU A 146 3.36 -29.81 -1.27
C GLU A 146 2.00 -30.51 -1.19
N LEU A 147 1.24 -30.50 -2.30
CA LEU A 147 -0.05 -31.17 -2.43
C LEU A 147 0.07 -32.64 -2.87
N ASP A 148 1.28 -33.14 -3.12
CA ASP A 148 1.56 -34.49 -3.65
C ASP A 148 0.73 -34.81 -4.90
N LEU A 149 0.63 -33.84 -5.82
CA LEU A 149 -0.13 -34.03 -7.06
C LEU A 149 0.65 -34.95 -8.02
N GLY A 150 0.09 -36.14 -8.25
CA GLY A 150 0.53 -37.09 -9.26
C GLY A 150 -0.55 -37.36 -10.31
N PRO A 151 -0.22 -38.09 -11.38
CA PRO A 151 -1.24 -38.66 -12.25
C PRO A 151 -2.18 -39.58 -11.45
N ASP A 152 -3.46 -39.57 -11.79
CA ASP A 152 -4.45 -40.54 -11.29
C ASP A 152 -4.09 -41.99 -11.69
#